data_AF-A0A8J4M6A3-F1
#
_entry.id   AF-A0A8J4M6A3-F1
#
_cell.length_a   1.000
_cell.length_b   1.000
_cell.length_c   1.000
_cell.angle_alpha   90.00
_cell.angle_beta   90.00
_cell.angle_gamma   90.00
#
_symmetry.space_group_name_H-M   'P 1'
#
loop_
_entity.id
_entity.type
_entity.pdbx_description
1 polymer ?
#
loop_
_entity_poly.entity_id
_entity_poly.type
_entity_poly.pdbx_seq_one_letter_code
_entity_poly.pdbx_strand_id
1 'polypeptide(L)'
;MKTLAPVFHAPPTAPVLHLSGPALREVLDSLLGAAASRDGIEALMQGLACKTALFASLLDGGRVRALSEAEFLALCSFMPTVRRRIGEWLAQHGIAAMRTRLAALLTAPGEVEARFGDFLACFPEDRGHRWVRDLAAETLHFTAPEEVPLMTRWMWDRRTATGVLREIWHGEATALDALALPDGLPTFLAMRAEIAGFLRDNGFFRDLALFQDLFCAHIYAGYINDRGGSYLNAEFSGGEDPMRHTRRLLGLDALVENGLRLKVRLPAQASAPAHGAARLGHSGEGDADP
;
A
#
# COMPACT_ATOMS: atom_id res chain seq x y z
N MET A 1 -32.55 37.90 -17.74
CA MET A 1 -31.77 36.64 -17.64
C MET A 1 -30.29 37.02 -17.61
N LYS A 2 -29.64 36.95 -16.44
CA LYS A 2 -28.19 37.16 -16.32
C LYS A 2 -27.53 35.80 -16.32
N THR A 3 -26.80 35.50 -17.38
CA THR A 3 -25.97 34.31 -17.52
C THR A 3 -24.83 34.40 -16.51
N LEU A 4 -24.87 33.56 -15.47
CA LEU A 4 -23.73 33.36 -14.58
C LEU A 4 -22.67 32.61 -15.38
N ALA A 5 -21.56 33.29 -15.68
CA ALA A 5 -20.37 32.64 -16.19
C ALA A 5 -19.89 31.60 -15.15
N PRO A 6 -19.41 30.43 -15.57
CA PRO A 6 -18.82 29.48 -14.64
C PRO A 6 -17.61 30.14 -13.99
N VAL A 7 -17.66 30.26 -12.66
CA VAL A 7 -16.50 30.65 -11.88
C VAL A 7 -15.55 29.47 -11.94
N PHE A 8 -14.57 29.53 -12.85
CA PHE A 8 -13.41 28.64 -12.81
C PHE A 8 -12.64 28.98 -11.54
N HIS A 9 -12.82 28.18 -10.48
CA HIS A 9 -11.83 28.13 -9.42
C HIS A 9 -10.56 27.57 -10.06
N ALA A 10 -9.47 28.35 -10.03
CA ALA A 10 -8.16 27.81 -10.31
C ALA A 10 -7.97 26.57 -9.43
N PRO A 11 -7.40 25.46 -9.95
CA PRO A 11 -7.07 24.33 -9.10
C PRO A 11 -6.20 24.87 -7.94
N PRO A 12 -6.42 24.41 -6.69
CA PRO A 12 -5.54 24.81 -5.60
C PRO A 12 -4.11 24.52 -6.06
N THR A 13 -3.29 25.57 -6.12
CA THR A 13 -1.90 25.45 -6.55
C THR A 13 -1.25 24.38 -5.68
N ALA A 14 -0.68 23.36 -6.31
CA ALA A 14 0.00 22.29 -5.58
C ALA A 14 1.01 22.92 -4.60
N PRO A 15 1.10 22.44 -3.36
CA PRO A 15 2.00 23.05 -2.38
C PRO A 15 3.45 22.93 -2.87
N VAL A 16 4.26 23.96 -2.65
CA VAL A 16 5.72 23.84 -2.81
C VAL A 16 6.25 23.21 -1.53
N LEU A 17 6.84 22.03 -1.66
CA LEU A 17 7.34 21.23 -0.56
C LEU A 17 8.85 21.41 -0.51
N HIS A 18 9.38 22.31 0.32
CA HIS A 18 10.83 22.55 0.38
C HIS A 18 11.62 21.31 0.87
N LEU A 19 11.86 20.34 -0.03
CA LEU A 19 12.49 19.05 0.27
C LEU A 19 14.01 19.23 0.45
N SER A 20 14.60 18.51 1.41
CA SER A 20 16.04 18.61 1.70
C SER A 20 16.90 17.91 0.65
N GLY A 21 17.56 18.67 -0.23
CA GLY A 21 18.56 18.13 -1.17
C GLY A 21 19.66 17.27 -0.49
N PRO A 22 20.27 17.72 0.62
CA PRO A 22 21.25 16.92 1.36
C PRO A 22 20.69 15.60 1.90
N ALA A 23 19.52 15.61 2.55
CA ALA A 23 18.93 14.38 3.10
C ALA A 23 18.53 13.40 1.98
N LEU A 24 18.00 13.91 0.87
CA LEU A 24 17.68 13.10 -0.31
C LEU A 24 18.95 12.44 -0.89
N ARG A 25 20.09 13.14 -0.90
CA ARG A 25 21.37 12.58 -1.37
C ARG A 25 21.90 11.50 -0.45
N GLU A 26 21.89 11.71 0.86
CA GLU A 26 22.31 10.71 1.85
C GLU A 26 21.48 9.42 1.74
N VAL A 27 20.15 9.55 1.58
CA VAL A 27 19.27 8.41 1.37
C VAL A 27 19.57 7.72 0.04
N LEU A 28 19.85 8.47 -1.02
CA LEU A 28 20.14 7.88 -2.33
C LEU A 28 21.42 7.03 -2.25
N ASP A 29 22.49 7.56 -1.65
CA ASP A 29 23.74 6.83 -1.45
C ASP A 29 23.51 5.57 -0.58
N SER A 30 22.71 5.68 0.49
CA SER A 30 22.31 4.55 1.32
C SER A 30 21.54 3.48 0.53
N LEU A 31 20.58 3.88 -0.31
CA LEU A 31 19.79 2.96 -1.13
C LEU A 31 20.69 2.19 -2.11
N LEU A 32 21.58 2.90 -2.81
CA LEU A 32 22.53 2.31 -3.76
C LEU A 32 23.45 1.30 -3.06
N GLY A 33 24.00 1.68 -1.90
CA GLY A 33 24.86 0.79 -1.10
C GLY A 33 24.11 -0.44 -0.56
N ALA A 34 22.89 -0.26 -0.06
CA ALA A 34 22.09 -1.35 0.48
C ALA A 34 21.65 -2.34 -0.60
N ALA A 35 21.28 -1.86 -1.79
CA ALA A 35 20.86 -2.70 -2.91
C ALA A 35 22.02 -3.51 -3.51
N ALA A 36 23.26 -2.98 -3.48
CA ALA A 36 24.44 -3.71 -3.94
C ALA A 36 24.70 -5.02 -3.18
N SER A 37 24.20 -5.14 -1.94
CA SER A 37 24.40 -6.33 -1.10
C SER A 37 23.50 -7.53 -1.46
N ARG A 38 22.39 -7.32 -2.20
CA ARG A 38 21.39 -8.35 -2.52
C ARG A 38 20.67 -8.05 -3.84
N ASP A 39 20.98 -8.83 -4.88
CA ASP A 39 20.36 -8.88 -6.22
C ASP A 39 20.26 -7.56 -7.02
N GLY A 40 20.68 -6.43 -6.45
CA GLY A 40 20.70 -5.13 -7.10
C GLY A 40 19.36 -4.38 -7.07
N ILE A 41 19.39 -3.15 -7.58
CA ILE A 41 18.19 -2.31 -7.75
C ILE A 41 17.29 -2.90 -8.83
N GLU A 42 17.90 -3.50 -9.84
CA GLU A 42 17.24 -4.12 -10.99
C GLU A 42 16.23 -5.18 -10.56
N ALA A 43 16.57 -6.03 -9.58
CA ALA A 43 15.66 -7.03 -9.05
C ALA A 43 14.45 -6.41 -8.32
N LEU A 44 14.65 -5.30 -7.60
CA LEU A 44 13.57 -4.57 -6.93
C LEU A 44 12.64 -3.90 -7.94
N MET A 45 13.23 -3.25 -8.95
CA MET A 45 12.50 -2.63 -10.06
C MET A 45 11.71 -3.67 -10.86
N GLN A 46 12.31 -4.82 -11.16
CA GLN A 46 11.61 -5.93 -11.80
C GLN A 46 10.45 -6.44 -10.94
N GLY A 47 10.62 -6.53 -9.62
CA GLY A 47 9.55 -6.88 -8.69
C GLY A 47 8.38 -5.89 -8.73
N LEU A 48 8.67 -4.59 -8.77
CA LEU A 48 7.65 -3.54 -8.90
C LEU A 48 6.96 -3.57 -10.26
N ALA A 49 7.71 -3.81 -11.34
CA ALA A 49 7.15 -3.97 -12.68
C ALA A 49 6.21 -5.19 -12.74
N CYS A 50 6.60 -6.33 -12.17
CA CYS A 50 5.76 -7.51 -12.06
C CYS A 50 4.49 -7.24 -11.23
N LYS A 51 4.61 -6.53 -10.10
CA LYS A 51 3.45 -6.10 -9.29
C LYS A 51 2.50 -5.23 -10.12
N THR A 52 3.03 -4.21 -10.79
CA THR A 52 2.25 -3.30 -11.65
C THR A 52 1.53 -4.07 -12.76
N ALA A 53 2.25 -4.95 -13.47
CA ALA A 53 1.67 -5.77 -14.53
C ALA A 53 0.53 -6.66 -14.02
N LEU A 54 0.68 -7.25 -12.83
CA LEU A 54 -0.38 -8.05 -12.21
C LEU A 54 -1.62 -7.20 -11.89
N PHE A 55 -1.44 -6.03 -11.27
CA PHE A 55 -2.55 -5.11 -10.97
C PHE A 55 -3.27 -4.67 -12.24
N ALA A 56 -2.55 -4.22 -13.26
CA ALA A 56 -3.13 -3.85 -14.54
C ALA A 56 -3.91 -5.01 -15.17
N SER A 57 -3.33 -6.22 -15.21
CA SER A 57 -3.96 -7.40 -15.84
C SER A 57 -5.29 -7.83 -15.19
N LEU A 58 -5.45 -7.56 -13.89
CA LEU A 58 -6.61 -7.98 -13.10
C LEU A 58 -7.65 -6.86 -12.93
N LEU A 59 -7.25 -5.59 -13.04
CA LEU A 59 -8.08 -4.45 -12.70
C LEU A 59 -8.44 -3.55 -13.88
N ASP A 60 -7.55 -3.41 -14.86
CA ASP A 60 -7.73 -2.51 -15.99
C ASP A 60 -8.71 -3.06 -17.05
N GLY A 61 -9.17 -2.22 -18.00
CA GLY A 61 -10.00 -2.65 -19.13
C GLY A 61 -11.34 -3.27 -18.72
N GLY A 62 -11.84 -2.92 -17.52
CA GLY A 62 -13.07 -3.49 -16.96
C GLY A 62 -12.90 -4.88 -16.33
N ARG A 63 -11.69 -5.45 -16.31
CA ARG A 63 -11.37 -6.76 -15.71
C ARG A 63 -11.72 -6.81 -14.23
N VAL A 64 -11.66 -5.68 -13.53
CA VAL A 64 -12.13 -5.55 -12.13
C VAL A 64 -13.54 -6.10 -11.94
N ARG A 65 -14.45 -5.99 -12.92
CA ARG A 65 -15.83 -6.51 -12.81
C ARG A 65 -15.91 -8.04 -12.79
N ALA A 66 -14.87 -8.73 -13.27
CA ALA A 66 -14.76 -10.18 -13.24
C ALA A 66 -13.81 -10.69 -12.12
N LEU A 67 -13.23 -9.79 -11.32
CA LEU A 67 -12.24 -10.12 -10.29
C LEU A 67 -12.79 -11.15 -9.29
N SER A 68 -12.12 -12.31 -9.21
CA SER A 68 -12.42 -13.35 -8.24
C SER A 68 -11.85 -13.00 -6.85
N GLU A 69 -12.35 -13.69 -5.81
CA GLU A 69 -11.83 -13.48 -4.45
C GLU A 69 -10.35 -13.89 -4.34
N ALA A 70 -9.96 -14.99 -4.99
CA ALA A 70 -8.58 -15.46 -4.99
C ALA A 70 -7.62 -14.46 -5.66
N GLU A 71 -8.01 -13.90 -6.81
CA GLU A 71 -7.23 -12.86 -7.49
C GLU A 71 -7.14 -11.59 -6.64
N PHE A 72 -8.22 -11.18 -5.99
CA PHE A 72 -8.21 -10.02 -5.10
C PHE A 72 -7.31 -10.23 -3.86
N LEU A 73 -7.34 -11.42 -3.25
CA LEU A 73 -6.47 -11.78 -2.14
C LEU A 73 -4.99 -11.85 -2.57
N ALA A 74 -4.72 -12.28 -3.81
CA ALA A 74 -3.38 -12.23 -4.39
C ALA A 74 -2.87 -10.78 -4.48
N LEU A 75 -3.66 -9.85 -5.04
CA LEU A 75 -3.32 -8.42 -5.07
C LEU A 75 -3.09 -7.86 -3.65
N CYS A 76 -3.97 -8.19 -2.71
CA CYS A 76 -3.84 -7.73 -1.33
C CYS A 76 -2.56 -8.24 -0.65
N SER A 77 -1.96 -9.35 -1.08
CA SER A 77 -0.72 -9.89 -0.48
C SER A 77 0.46 -8.91 -0.57
N PHE A 78 0.45 -8.04 -1.57
CA PHE A 78 1.41 -6.95 -1.77
C PHE A 78 1.15 -5.71 -0.91
N MET A 79 0.07 -5.67 -0.14
CA MET A 79 -0.35 -4.49 0.62
C MET A 79 -0.24 -4.79 2.13
N PRO A 80 0.88 -4.47 2.80
CA PRO A 80 1.15 -4.91 4.17
C PRO A 80 0.10 -4.47 5.20
N THR A 81 -0.51 -3.31 5.01
CA THR A 81 -1.53 -2.74 5.89
C THR A 81 -2.91 -3.35 5.63
N VAL A 82 -3.19 -3.76 4.39
CA VAL A 82 -4.47 -4.35 3.94
C VAL A 82 -4.52 -5.85 4.21
N ARG A 83 -3.45 -6.59 3.89
CA ARG A 83 -3.41 -8.07 3.96
C ARG A 83 -3.69 -8.65 5.35
N ARG A 84 -3.59 -7.84 6.39
CA ARG A 84 -3.88 -8.24 7.78
C ARG A 84 -5.36 -8.10 8.17
N ARG A 85 -6.16 -7.38 7.39
CA ARG A 85 -7.53 -6.95 7.73
C ARG A 85 -8.56 -7.38 6.68
N ILE A 86 -8.16 -7.45 5.42
CA ILE A 86 -9.09 -7.63 4.31
C ILE A 86 -9.86 -8.95 4.35
N GLY A 87 -9.24 -10.05 4.81
CA GLY A 87 -9.89 -11.36 4.85
C GLY A 87 -11.11 -11.39 5.77
N GLU A 88 -11.03 -10.75 6.93
CA GLU A 88 -12.17 -10.62 7.86
C GLU A 88 -13.29 -9.79 7.24
N TRP A 89 -12.94 -8.69 6.59
CA TRP A 89 -13.91 -7.84 5.90
C TRP A 89 -14.62 -8.59 4.76
N LEU A 90 -13.88 -9.35 3.95
CA LEU A 90 -14.43 -10.15 2.85
C LEU A 90 -15.36 -11.24 3.34
N ALA A 91 -15.06 -11.91 4.45
CA ALA A 91 -15.94 -12.93 5.01
C ALA A 91 -17.30 -12.35 5.45
N GLN A 92 -17.34 -11.08 5.86
CA GLN A 92 -18.57 -10.41 6.30
C GLN A 92 -19.38 -9.82 5.14
N HIS A 93 -18.72 -9.32 4.08
CA HIS A 93 -19.37 -8.53 3.03
C HIS A 93 -19.36 -9.18 1.64
N GLY A 94 -18.50 -10.18 1.45
CA GLY A 94 -18.27 -10.88 0.19
C GLY A 94 -17.46 -10.09 -0.84
N ILE A 95 -16.80 -10.81 -1.74
CA ILE A 95 -16.03 -10.23 -2.85
C ILE A 95 -16.87 -9.35 -3.77
N ALA A 96 -18.14 -9.69 -4.02
CA ALA A 96 -19.01 -8.91 -4.91
C ALA A 96 -19.16 -7.45 -4.44
N ALA A 97 -19.26 -7.24 -3.12
CA ALA A 97 -19.36 -5.91 -2.53
C ALA A 97 -18.06 -5.10 -2.71
N MET A 98 -16.90 -5.72 -2.51
CA MET A 98 -15.60 -5.07 -2.74
C MET A 98 -15.42 -4.73 -4.21
N ARG A 99 -15.72 -5.69 -5.09
CA ARG A 99 -15.59 -5.56 -6.54
C ARG A 99 -16.36 -4.38 -7.12
N THR A 100 -17.60 -4.17 -6.67
CA THR A 100 -18.41 -3.00 -7.05
C THR A 100 -17.73 -1.69 -6.65
N ARG A 101 -17.17 -1.61 -5.44
CA ARG A 101 -16.47 -0.41 -4.95
C ARG A 101 -15.17 -0.15 -5.73
N LEU A 102 -14.37 -1.19 -6.00
CA LEU A 102 -13.15 -1.08 -6.81
C LEU A 102 -13.46 -0.67 -8.26
N ALA A 103 -14.54 -1.21 -8.84
CA ALA A 103 -14.97 -0.82 -10.17
C ALA A 103 -15.37 0.66 -10.23
N ALA A 104 -16.06 1.17 -9.22
CA ALA A 104 -16.37 2.59 -9.11
C ALA A 104 -15.09 3.45 -8.97
N LEU A 105 -14.17 3.04 -8.09
CA LEU A 105 -12.88 3.72 -7.88
C LEU A 105 -12.08 3.87 -9.19
N LEU A 106 -12.03 2.81 -10.01
CA LEU A 106 -11.22 2.76 -11.23
C LEU A 106 -11.92 3.36 -12.44
N THR A 107 -13.24 3.21 -12.57
CA THR A 107 -13.94 3.44 -13.86
C THR A 107 -15.07 4.47 -13.80
N ALA A 108 -15.45 4.98 -12.63
CA ALA A 108 -16.47 6.02 -12.55
C ALA A 108 -16.00 7.29 -13.29
N PRO A 109 -16.93 8.07 -13.86
CA PRO A 109 -16.59 9.37 -14.42
C PRO A 109 -16.12 10.32 -13.32
N GLY A 110 -15.30 11.31 -13.68
CA GLY A 110 -14.81 12.34 -12.77
C GLY A 110 -13.33 12.18 -12.38
N GLU A 111 -12.86 13.12 -11.58
CA GLU A 111 -11.46 13.22 -11.16
C GLU A 111 -11.06 12.10 -10.19
N VAL A 112 -9.79 11.68 -10.25
CA VAL A 112 -9.23 10.64 -9.39
C VAL A 112 -9.47 10.94 -7.90
N GLU A 113 -9.33 12.20 -7.49
CA GLU A 113 -9.53 12.62 -6.11
C GLU A 113 -10.99 12.43 -5.64
N ALA A 114 -11.97 12.73 -6.50
CA ALA A 114 -13.38 12.51 -6.19
C ALA A 114 -13.67 11.01 -6.03
N ARG A 115 -13.21 10.18 -6.97
CA ARG A 115 -13.40 8.72 -6.89
C ARG A 115 -12.72 8.11 -5.67
N PHE A 116 -11.56 8.63 -5.29
CA PHE A 116 -10.86 8.22 -4.08
C PHE A 116 -11.69 8.54 -2.84
N GLY A 117 -12.19 9.78 -2.72
CA GLY A 117 -13.06 10.20 -1.62
C GLY A 117 -14.34 9.35 -1.52
N ASP A 118 -15.02 9.13 -2.65
CA ASP A 118 -16.24 8.31 -2.73
C ASP A 118 -15.98 6.86 -2.29
N PHE A 119 -14.83 6.30 -2.67
CA PHE A 119 -14.44 4.96 -2.24
C PHE A 119 -14.22 4.90 -0.72
N LEU A 120 -13.55 5.90 -0.12
CA LEU A 120 -13.37 5.95 1.34
C LEU A 120 -14.70 6.08 2.07
N ALA A 121 -15.63 6.89 1.55
CA ALA A 121 -16.96 7.10 2.13
C ALA A 121 -17.83 5.82 2.16
N CYS A 122 -17.46 4.78 1.40
CA CYS A 122 -18.13 3.49 1.43
C CYS A 122 -17.77 2.62 2.66
N PHE A 123 -16.88 3.09 3.54
CA PHE A 123 -16.40 2.39 4.73
C PHE A 123 -16.53 3.26 6.00
N PRO A 124 -16.64 2.66 7.20
CA PRO A 124 -16.66 3.41 8.44
C PRO A 124 -15.37 4.24 8.65
N GLU A 125 -15.52 5.48 9.11
CA GLU A 125 -14.39 6.36 9.44
C GLU A 125 -13.84 6.07 10.86
N ASP A 126 -13.25 4.89 11.04
CA ASP A 126 -12.71 4.44 12.32
C ASP A 126 -11.25 3.96 12.25
N ARG A 127 -10.68 3.60 13.42
CA ARG A 127 -9.30 3.09 13.50
C ARG A 127 -9.14 1.69 12.87
N GLY A 128 -10.20 0.90 12.83
CA GLY A 128 -10.22 -0.45 12.25
C GLY A 128 -10.14 -0.44 10.72
N HIS A 129 -10.60 0.64 10.09
CA HIS A 129 -10.70 0.78 8.63
C HIS A 129 -9.64 1.69 8.01
N ARG A 130 -8.62 2.13 8.76
CA ARG A 130 -7.54 2.97 8.21
C ARG A 130 -6.80 2.34 7.02
N TRP A 131 -6.84 1.01 6.88
CA TRP A 131 -6.24 0.27 5.76
C TRP A 131 -6.96 0.52 4.43
N VAL A 132 -8.22 0.98 4.44
CA VAL A 132 -9.02 1.24 3.23
C VAL A 132 -8.35 2.31 2.35
N ARG A 133 -7.74 3.31 2.97
CA ARG A 133 -6.96 4.34 2.25
C ARG A 133 -5.80 3.74 1.49
N ASP A 134 -5.04 2.84 2.11
CA ASP A 134 -3.90 2.20 1.46
C ASP A 134 -4.37 1.24 0.36
N LEU A 135 -5.50 0.55 0.54
CA LEU A 135 -6.12 -0.27 -0.52
C LEU A 135 -6.44 0.60 -1.74
N ALA A 136 -7.15 1.72 -1.55
CA ALA A 136 -7.51 2.62 -2.65
C ALA A 136 -6.26 3.19 -3.35
N ALA A 137 -5.27 3.63 -2.57
CA ALA A 137 -4.06 4.24 -3.07
C ALA A 137 -3.23 3.24 -3.90
N GLU A 138 -2.98 2.03 -3.37
CA GLU A 138 -2.23 1.02 -4.09
C GLU A 138 -3.00 0.49 -5.30
N THR A 139 -4.34 0.34 -5.22
CA THR A 139 -5.16 -0.04 -6.37
C THR A 139 -5.04 0.95 -7.52
N LEU A 140 -5.20 2.25 -7.27
CA LEU A 140 -5.08 3.26 -8.33
C LEU A 140 -3.65 3.32 -8.88
N HIS A 141 -2.68 3.40 -7.97
CA HIS A 141 -1.28 3.59 -8.34
C HIS A 141 -0.73 2.41 -9.16
N PHE A 142 -0.86 1.16 -8.70
CA PHE A 142 -0.28 0.03 -9.44
C PHE A 142 -1.09 -0.36 -10.68
N THR A 143 -2.27 0.21 -10.91
CA THR A 143 -2.97 0.13 -12.19
C THR A 143 -2.48 1.21 -13.18
N ALA A 144 -2.13 2.41 -12.72
CA ALA A 144 -1.64 3.51 -13.56
C ALA A 144 -0.53 4.33 -12.86
N PRO A 145 0.69 3.77 -12.71
CA PRO A 145 1.71 4.34 -11.82
C PRO A 145 2.23 5.70 -12.28
N GLU A 146 2.32 5.90 -13.60
CA GLU A 146 2.74 7.17 -14.21
C GLU A 146 1.71 8.29 -13.99
N GLU A 147 0.42 7.95 -13.89
CA GLU A 147 -0.67 8.92 -13.76
C GLU A 147 -0.98 9.25 -12.30
N VAL A 148 -0.96 8.24 -11.42
CA VAL A 148 -1.45 8.40 -10.05
C VAL A 148 -0.34 8.20 -9.02
N PRO A 149 -0.12 9.18 -8.13
CA PRO A 149 0.40 9.06 -6.78
C PRO A 149 0.47 7.70 -6.13
N LEU A 150 1.60 7.23 -5.60
CA LEU A 150 1.48 6.32 -4.46
C LEU A 150 1.07 7.15 -3.22
N MET A 151 -0.22 7.11 -2.88
CA MET A 151 -0.84 7.99 -1.87
C MET A 151 -1.13 7.29 -0.53
N THR A 152 -0.34 6.26 -0.21
CA THR A 152 -0.47 5.46 1.02
C THR A 152 -0.13 6.32 2.25
N ARG A 153 -0.59 5.88 3.43
CA ARG A 153 -0.34 6.60 4.68
C ARG A 153 1.14 6.67 5.08
N TRP A 154 1.95 5.71 4.63
CA TRP A 154 3.39 5.75 4.93
C TRP A 154 4.12 6.80 4.08
N MET A 155 3.53 7.26 2.98
CA MET A 155 4.03 8.40 2.20
C MET A 155 3.72 9.72 2.91
N TRP A 156 2.45 9.92 3.27
CA TRP A 156 2.02 11.04 4.11
C TRP A 156 0.68 10.73 4.79
N ASP A 157 0.59 10.98 6.09
CA ASP A 157 -0.60 10.78 6.91
C ASP A 157 -0.84 12.03 7.76
N ARG A 158 -1.71 12.92 7.28
CA ARG A 158 -2.04 14.17 7.96
C ARG A 158 -2.55 13.93 9.38
N ARG A 159 -3.30 12.85 9.60
CA ARG A 159 -3.95 12.58 10.90
C ARG A 159 -2.93 12.28 12.00
N THR A 160 -1.82 11.62 11.66
CA THR A 160 -0.75 11.30 12.61
C THR A 160 0.48 12.16 12.44
N ALA A 161 0.52 13.03 11.42
CA ALA A 161 1.68 13.81 11.01
C ALA A 161 2.93 12.92 10.87
N THR A 162 2.81 11.84 10.11
CA THR A 162 3.89 10.87 9.86
C THR A 162 3.96 10.49 8.39
N GLY A 163 5.11 10.00 7.95
CA GLY A 163 5.33 9.45 6.61
C GLY A 163 6.62 9.98 6.00
N VAL A 164 6.94 9.51 4.79
CA VAL A 164 8.09 9.95 4.00
C VAL A 164 8.22 11.46 4.00
N LEU A 165 7.13 12.19 3.72
CA LEU A 165 7.14 13.64 3.63
C LEU A 165 7.74 14.31 4.87
N ARG A 166 7.55 13.74 6.07
CA ARG A 166 8.11 14.27 7.31
C ARG A 166 9.61 14.11 7.41
N GLU A 167 10.13 13.01 6.90
CA GLU A 167 11.55 12.68 6.98
C GLU A 167 12.39 13.49 5.98
N ILE A 168 11.78 13.98 4.90
CA ILE A 168 12.45 14.79 3.87
C ILE A 168 12.04 16.27 3.90
N TRP A 169 11.15 16.65 4.83
CA TRP A 169 10.76 18.04 5.04
C TRP A 169 11.89 18.83 5.68
N HIS A 170 12.27 19.97 5.09
CA HIS A 170 13.30 20.83 5.66
C HIS A 170 13.02 22.33 5.41
N GLY A 171 11.77 22.73 5.60
CA GLY A 171 11.42 24.15 5.67
C GLY A 171 11.98 24.79 6.95
N GLU A 172 13.07 25.55 6.83
CA GLU A 172 13.72 26.24 7.97
C GLU A 172 12.81 27.29 8.64
N ALA A 173 11.84 27.83 7.90
CA ALA A 173 10.94 28.88 8.39
C ALA A 173 9.66 28.35 9.08
N THR A 174 9.23 27.12 8.78
CA THR A 174 7.95 26.60 9.27
C THR A 174 8.03 25.10 9.52
N ALA A 175 7.76 24.69 10.77
CA ALA A 175 7.61 23.29 11.12
C ALA A 175 6.47 22.65 10.30
N LEU A 176 6.66 21.41 9.84
CA LEU A 176 5.66 20.69 9.04
C LEU A 176 4.27 20.65 9.71
N ASP A 177 4.25 20.50 11.04
CA ASP A 177 3.01 20.47 11.83
C ASP A 177 2.22 21.78 11.73
N ALA A 178 2.90 22.92 11.51
CA ALA A 178 2.28 24.23 11.34
C ALA A 178 1.72 24.45 9.93
N LEU A 179 2.13 23.66 8.93
CA LEU A 179 1.64 23.79 7.55
C LEU A 179 0.29 23.14 7.31
N ALA A 180 -0.17 22.30 8.26
CA ALA A 180 -1.44 21.59 8.17
C ALA A 180 -1.67 20.92 6.80
N LEU A 181 -0.59 20.40 6.18
CA LEU A 181 -0.60 19.94 4.80
C LEU A 181 -1.69 18.88 4.59
N PRO A 182 -2.55 19.04 3.57
CA PRO A 182 -3.55 18.05 3.24
C PRO A 182 -2.86 16.75 2.79
N ASP A 183 -3.52 15.61 3.02
CA ASP A 183 -3.15 14.29 2.49
C ASP A 183 -4.02 13.95 1.26
N GLY A 184 -4.26 14.95 0.41
CA GLY A 184 -4.99 14.83 -0.87
C GLY A 184 -4.05 14.72 -2.06
N LEU A 185 -4.63 14.50 -3.25
CA LEU A 185 -3.88 14.27 -4.49
C LEU A 185 -2.89 15.40 -4.82
N PRO A 186 -3.21 16.69 -4.65
CA PRO A 186 -2.27 17.78 -4.94
C PRO A 186 -0.95 17.69 -4.16
N THR A 187 -0.99 17.25 -2.89
CA THR A 187 0.22 17.09 -2.06
C THR A 187 1.12 15.99 -2.60
N PHE A 188 0.55 14.86 -3.01
CA PHE A 188 1.33 13.74 -3.56
C PHE A 188 1.87 14.04 -4.96
N LEU A 189 1.15 14.83 -5.76
CA LEU A 189 1.66 15.31 -7.05
C LEU A 189 2.84 16.28 -6.88
N ALA A 190 2.75 17.21 -5.92
CA ALA A 190 3.87 18.09 -5.58
C ALA A 190 5.10 17.27 -5.13
N MET A 191 4.90 16.33 -4.21
CA MET A 191 5.96 15.46 -3.71
C MET A 191 6.60 14.65 -4.85
N ARG A 192 5.79 14.10 -5.76
CA ARG A 192 6.27 13.41 -6.96
C ARG A 192 7.09 14.33 -7.86
N ALA A 193 6.62 15.54 -8.12
CA ALA A 193 7.31 16.46 -9.02
C ALA A 193 8.70 16.84 -8.48
N GLU A 194 8.82 17.16 -7.19
CA GLU A 194 10.08 17.57 -6.59
C GLU A 194 11.08 16.41 -6.45
N ILE A 195 10.62 15.23 -6.04
CA ILE A 195 11.47 14.03 -5.99
C ILE A 195 11.93 13.64 -7.40
N ALA A 196 11.04 13.69 -8.40
CA ALA A 196 11.42 13.42 -9.78
C ALA A 196 12.44 14.43 -10.32
N GLY A 197 12.36 15.71 -9.93
CA GLY A 197 13.36 16.72 -10.23
C GLY A 197 14.73 16.33 -9.65
N PHE A 198 14.77 16.05 -8.34
CA PHE A 198 15.98 15.59 -7.67
C PHE A 198 16.58 14.33 -8.33
N LEU A 199 15.77 13.32 -8.62
CA LEU A 199 16.24 12.07 -9.23
C LEU A 199 16.84 12.30 -10.63
N ARG A 200 16.23 13.16 -11.46
CA ARG A 200 16.77 13.53 -12.77
C ARG A 200 18.10 14.26 -12.68
N ASP A 201 18.22 15.18 -11.73
CA ASP A 201 19.48 15.90 -11.48
C ASP A 201 20.62 14.96 -11.04
N ASN A 202 20.28 13.78 -10.51
CA ASN A 202 21.22 12.73 -10.13
C ASN A 202 21.26 11.56 -11.15
N GLY A 203 20.77 11.75 -12.37
CA GLY A 203 20.99 10.83 -13.50
C GLY A 203 19.94 9.73 -13.70
N PHE A 204 18.82 9.75 -12.97
CA PHE A 204 17.73 8.78 -13.12
C PHE A 204 16.66 9.31 -14.07
N PHE A 205 16.36 8.55 -15.13
CA PHE A 205 15.40 8.97 -16.18
C PHE A 205 14.37 7.92 -16.58
N ARG A 206 14.63 6.64 -16.33
CA ARG A 206 13.75 5.53 -16.70
C ARG A 206 12.96 5.06 -15.49
N ASP A 207 11.73 4.61 -15.73
CA ASP A 207 10.84 4.01 -14.73
C ASP A 207 10.73 4.88 -13.45
N LEU A 208 10.69 6.20 -13.65
CA LEU A 208 10.81 7.18 -12.56
C LEU A 208 9.70 7.03 -11.52
N ALA A 209 8.48 6.68 -11.92
CA ALA A 209 7.39 6.44 -10.99
C ALA A 209 7.75 5.33 -9.98
N LEU A 210 8.16 4.16 -10.48
CA LEU A 210 8.49 3.00 -9.65
C LEU A 210 9.80 3.20 -8.87
N PHE A 211 10.79 3.88 -9.46
CA PHE A 211 12.03 4.19 -8.74
C PHE A 211 11.76 5.18 -7.61
N GLN A 212 10.90 6.17 -7.82
CA GLN A 212 10.47 7.08 -6.77
C GLN A 212 9.80 6.31 -5.62
N ASP A 213 8.94 5.33 -5.91
CA ASP A 213 8.31 4.54 -4.85
C ASP A 213 9.34 3.74 -4.05
N LEU A 214 10.32 3.14 -4.73
CA LEU A 214 11.45 2.46 -4.09
C LEU A 214 12.25 3.41 -3.21
N PHE A 215 12.58 4.59 -3.72
CA PHE A 215 13.34 5.61 -3.01
C PHE A 215 12.58 6.12 -1.77
N CYS A 216 11.29 6.42 -1.92
CA CYS A 216 10.41 6.80 -0.81
C CYS A 216 10.28 5.69 0.23
N ALA A 217 10.14 4.44 -0.21
CA ALA A 217 10.09 3.30 0.70
C ALA A 217 11.41 3.16 1.50
N HIS A 218 12.56 3.47 0.89
CA HIS A 218 13.84 3.45 1.59
C HIS A 218 13.97 4.57 2.63
N ILE A 219 13.51 5.79 2.31
CA ILE A 219 13.42 6.90 3.26
C ILE A 219 12.65 6.45 4.51
N TYR A 220 11.44 5.94 4.33
CA TYR A 220 10.60 5.57 5.47
C TYR A 220 11.09 4.31 6.20
N ALA A 221 11.79 3.41 5.49
CA ALA A 221 12.48 2.30 6.11
C ALA A 221 13.57 2.78 7.09
N GLY A 222 14.33 3.83 6.74
CA GLY A 222 15.29 4.47 7.65
C GLY A 222 14.63 4.92 8.95
N TYR A 223 13.54 5.67 8.87
CA TYR A 223 12.74 6.08 10.03
C TYR A 223 12.28 4.89 10.90
N ILE A 224 11.79 3.81 10.27
CA ILE A 224 11.36 2.61 10.99
C ILE A 224 12.54 1.95 11.70
N ASN A 225 13.70 1.86 11.06
CA ASN A 225 14.90 1.24 11.64
C ASN A 225 15.42 2.06 12.84
N ASP A 226 15.48 3.39 12.71
CA ASP A 226 15.97 4.27 13.77
C ASP A 226 15.04 4.27 14.99
N ARG A 227 13.72 4.30 14.76
CA ARG A 227 12.72 4.19 15.83
C ARG A 227 12.62 2.78 16.40
N GLY A 228 12.81 1.74 15.58
CA GLY A 228 12.79 0.34 15.98
C GLY A 228 14.00 -0.05 16.83
N GLY A 229 15.19 0.47 16.49
CA GLY A 229 16.43 0.28 17.25
C GLY A 229 16.35 0.84 18.67
N SER A 230 15.60 1.92 18.88
CA SER A 230 15.38 2.48 20.22
C SER A 230 14.59 1.57 21.18
N TYR A 231 13.85 0.57 20.66
CA TYR A 231 13.10 -0.41 21.45
C TYR A 231 13.81 -1.78 21.59
N LEU A 232 14.86 -2.06 20.82
CA LEU A 232 15.37 -3.43 20.61
C LEU A 232 16.90 -3.60 20.72
N ASN A 233 17.60 -2.71 21.44
CA ASN A 233 19.04 -2.86 21.73
C ASN A 233 19.42 -4.11 22.55
N ALA A 234 18.49 -5.01 22.89
CA ALA A 234 18.76 -6.09 23.84
C ALA A 234 19.02 -7.49 23.24
N GLU A 235 18.73 -7.79 21.95
CA GLU A 235 18.71 -9.22 21.54
C GLU A 235 19.35 -9.66 20.22
N PHE A 236 19.88 -8.82 19.31
CA PHE A 236 20.24 -9.32 17.97
C PHE A 236 21.58 -8.83 17.40
N SER A 237 22.66 -9.52 17.78
CA SER A 237 23.90 -9.60 17.01
C SER A 237 23.73 -10.56 15.82
N GLY A 238 22.88 -10.19 14.85
CA GLY A 238 22.71 -10.89 13.58
C GLY A 238 22.47 -9.88 12.46
N GLY A 239 23.18 -10.01 11.34
CA GLY A 239 23.12 -9.04 10.23
C GLY A 239 21.70 -8.91 9.66
N GLU A 240 20.98 -7.87 10.08
CA GLU A 240 19.65 -7.58 9.56
C GLU A 240 19.76 -7.11 8.11
N ASP A 241 18.95 -7.68 7.22
CA ASP A 241 18.90 -7.30 5.80
C ASP A 241 18.53 -5.79 5.70
N PRO A 242 19.44 -4.94 5.18
CA PRO A 242 19.25 -3.48 5.20
C PRO A 242 18.03 -3.03 4.36
N MET A 243 17.57 -3.90 3.44
CA MET A 243 16.44 -3.63 2.56
C MET A 243 15.13 -4.29 3.02
N ARG A 244 15.11 -4.95 4.18
CA ARG A 244 13.95 -5.68 4.69
C ARG A 244 12.70 -4.81 4.77
N HIS A 245 12.81 -3.64 5.38
CA HIS A 245 11.68 -2.72 5.57
C HIS A 245 11.27 -2.07 4.25
N THR A 246 12.23 -1.71 3.38
CA THR A 246 11.98 -1.21 2.02
C THR A 246 11.13 -2.21 1.21
N ARG A 247 11.59 -3.46 1.10
CA ARG A 247 10.87 -4.54 0.37
C ARG A 247 9.49 -4.77 0.94
N ARG A 248 9.37 -4.75 2.26
CA ARG A 248 8.10 -4.96 2.95
C ARG A 248 7.11 -3.83 2.67
N LEU A 249 7.52 -2.56 2.73
CA LEU A 249 6.65 -1.41 2.45
C LEU A 249 6.06 -1.47 1.04
N LEU A 250 6.85 -1.92 0.07
CA LEU A 250 6.44 -2.10 -1.33
C LEU A 250 5.67 -3.41 -1.58
N GLY A 251 5.61 -4.30 -0.59
CA GLY A 251 4.97 -5.62 -0.72
C GLY A 251 5.77 -6.66 -1.50
N LEU A 252 7.03 -6.38 -1.82
CA LEU A 252 7.91 -7.30 -2.53
C LEU A 252 8.28 -8.53 -1.69
N ASP A 253 8.02 -8.49 -0.38
CA ASP A 253 8.12 -9.64 0.53
C ASP A 253 7.05 -10.72 0.30
N ALA A 254 6.13 -10.51 -0.64
CA ALA A 254 5.19 -11.50 -1.14
C ALA A 254 5.73 -12.27 -2.36
N LEU A 255 6.72 -11.74 -3.07
CA LEU A 255 7.33 -12.44 -4.21
C LEU A 255 8.26 -13.56 -3.74
N VAL A 256 8.24 -14.67 -4.46
CA VAL A 256 9.15 -15.81 -4.32
C VAL A 256 9.68 -16.19 -5.70
N GLU A 257 10.77 -16.96 -5.76
CA GLU A 257 11.51 -17.30 -7.00
C GLU A 257 10.60 -17.71 -8.17
N ASN A 258 9.50 -18.42 -7.90
CA ASN A 258 8.57 -18.91 -8.92
C ASN A 258 7.10 -18.51 -8.67
N GLY A 259 6.85 -17.33 -8.08
CA GLY A 259 5.49 -16.79 -8.03
C GLY A 259 5.19 -15.92 -6.82
N LEU A 260 3.95 -16.03 -6.34
CA LEU A 260 3.40 -15.21 -5.26
C LEU A 260 3.13 -16.07 -4.02
N ARG A 261 3.69 -15.66 -2.89
CA ARG A 261 3.28 -16.14 -1.58
C ARG A 261 2.03 -15.37 -1.13
N LEU A 262 0.91 -16.08 -0.98
CA LEU A 262 -0.30 -15.49 -0.39
C LEU A 262 -0.02 -15.11 1.07
N LYS A 263 -0.16 -13.83 1.41
CA LYS A 263 0.13 -13.27 2.75
C LYS A 263 -1.08 -12.57 3.36
N VAL A 264 -2.28 -13.09 3.11
CA VAL A 264 -3.52 -12.55 3.68
C VAL A 264 -3.92 -13.31 4.93
N ARG A 265 -4.31 -12.57 5.98
CA ARG A 265 -4.95 -13.13 7.17
C ARG A 265 -6.42 -13.41 6.85
N LEU A 266 -6.76 -14.68 6.74
CA LEU A 266 -8.15 -15.14 6.67
C LEU A 266 -8.72 -15.27 8.09
N PRO A 267 -10.04 -15.09 8.27
CA PRO A 267 -10.67 -15.42 9.53
C PRO A 267 -10.41 -16.90 9.85
N ALA A 268 -10.23 -17.20 11.14
CA ALA A 268 -10.24 -18.60 11.56
C ALA A 268 -11.57 -19.19 11.08
N GLN A 269 -11.53 -20.31 10.36
CA GLN A 269 -12.74 -21.11 10.19
C GLN A 269 -13.29 -21.33 11.59
N ALA A 270 -14.46 -20.77 11.90
CA ALA A 270 -15.17 -21.14 13.11
C ALA A 270 -15.31 -22.66 13.02
N SER A 271 -14.62 -23.38 13.90
CA SER A 271 -14.64 -24.83 13.95
C SER A 271 -16.09 -25.28 14.04
N ALA A 272 -16.69 -25.68 12.93
CA ALA A 272 -17.96 -26.38 12.97
C ALA A 272 -17.68 -27.72 13.67
N PRO A 273 -18.42 -28.09 14.72
CA PRO A 273 -18.29 -29.43 15.27
C PRO A 273 -18.72 -30.39 14.17
N ALA A 274 -17.83 -31.32 13.81
CA ALA A 274 -18.17 -32.40 12.91
C ALA A 274 -19.44 -33.08 13.40
N HIS A 275 -20.41 -33.19 12.50
CA HIS A 275 -21.69 -33.85 12.72
C HIS A 275 -21.50 -35.24 13.33
N GLY A 276 -22.50 -35.60 14.14
CA GLY A 276 -22.52 -36.76 15.00
C GLY A 276 -22.05 -38.05 14.34
N ALA A 277 -21.16 -38.74 15.04
CA ALA A 277 -21.03 -40.17 14.93
C ALA A 277 -22.41 -40.79 15.25
N ALA A 278 -23.08 -41.26 14.22
CA ALA A 278 -24.22 -42.15 14.33
C ALA A 278 -23.76 -43.36 15.16
N ARG A 279 -24.29 -43.47 16.39
CA ARG A 279 -24.24 -44.72 17.16
C ARG A 279 -25.10 -45.74 16.40
N LEU A 280 -24.45 -46.63 15.68
CA LEU A 280 -25.07 -47.90 15.33
C LEU A 280 -25.26 -48.67 16.64
N GLY A 281 -26.51 -48.80 17.06
CA GLY A 281 -26.90 -49.62 18.19
C GLY A 281 -26.50 -51.07 17.94
N HIS A 282 -25.75 -51.64 18.87
CA HIS A 282 -25.64 -53.08 19.02
C HIS A 282 -26.62 -53.49 20.11
N SER A 283 -27.80 -53.92 19.68
CA SER A 283 -28.78 -54.61 20.50
C SER A 283 -28.30 -56.04 20.73
N GLY A 284 -27.94 -56.33 21.99
CA GLY A 284 -28.14 -57.57 22.73
C GLY A 284 -27.89 -58.92 22.07
N GLU A 285 -26.93 -59.65 22.63
CA GLU A 285 -27.18 -61.01 23.08
C GLU A 285 -26.21 -61.32 24.22
N GLY A 286 -26.77 -61.43 25.43
CA GLY A 286 -26.09 -62.02 26.57
C GLY A 286 -26.53 -63.45 26.66
N ASP A 287 -25.57 -64.38 26.68
CA ASP A 287 -25.78 -65.75 27.10
C ASP A 287 -24.60 -66.14 28.00
N ALA A 288 -24.91 -66.22 29.30
CA ALA A 288 -24.25 -67.09 30.29
C ALA A 288 -25.25 -68.23 30.48
N ASP A 289 -24.94 -69.51 30.65
CA ASP A 289 -23.79 -70.31 31.14
C ASP A 289 -24.14 -71.77 30.69
N PRO A 290 -23.36 -72.84 30.93
CA PRO A 290 -22.16 -72.98 31.78
C PRO A 290 -20.92 -73.61 31.13
#